data_AF-A0A7M2CC12-F1
#
_entry.id   AF-A0A7M2CC12-F1
#
_cell.length_a   1.000
_cell.length_b   1.000
_cell.length_c   1.000
_cell.angle_alpha   90.00
_cell.angle_beta   90.00
_cell.angle_gamma   90.00
#
_symmetry.space_group_name_H-M   'P 1'
#
loop_
_entity.id
_entity.type
_entity.pdbx_description
1 polymer ?
#
loop_
_entity_poly.entity_id
_entity_poly.type
_entity_poly.pdbx_seq_one_letter_code
_entity_poly.pdbx_strand_id
1 'polypeptide(L)'
;MDIPWRISSVPDVRAVLIHEKVDVPASFALSLGGKLENLPDDIRTQIAYDRKVARNLASGEMFWVSSDMVALALDAASDVPGFTPGADLPATHGVMVLEKPLPTLKTWIVNADAQQVEVGLSVDVISWTILEGMVFIESYCRGIALPDRLHAAALEPVRYFRGHADRFFAAEDEDVDANSHRLMQFLAAASHLMANSSVAARTISTPKTPAARKAAKKGHSSTVTVVDLRAPEHVETGEKSASGRVYTHRWIVRGHWRNQAYGKNRAQRRITWVPSYTKGPAGMPLKETDRVWAWRR
;
A
#
# COMPACT_ATOMS: atom_id res chain seq x y z
N MET A 1 -13.35 -4.31 18.35
CA MET A 1 -13.16 -5.73 17.99
C MET A 1 -11.70 -5.92 17.69
N ASP A 2 -11.00 -6.82 18.39
CA ASP A 2 -9.60 -7.10 18.11
C ASP A 2 -9.50 -8.09 16.94
N ILE A 3 -8.93 -7.65 15.81
CA ILE A 3 -8.80 -8.47 14.59
C ILE A 3 -7.42 -9.14 14.63
N PRO A 4 -7.31 -10.48 14.68
CA PRO A 4 -6.01 -11.14 14.68
C PRO A 4 -5.19 -10.72 13.45
N TRP A 5 -3.95 -10.28 13.63
CA TRP A 5 -3.14 -9.76 12.51
C TRP A 5 -2.41 -10.87 11.77
N ARG A 6 -3.07 -11.48 10.78
CA ARG A 6 -2.54 -12.60 9.99
C ARG A 6 -3.27 -12.69 8.65
N ILE A 7 -2.68 -13.41 7.69
CA ILE A 7 -3.22 -13.65 6.33
C ILE A 7 -4.71 -14.02 6.35
N SER A 8 -5.12 -14.89 7.28
CA SER A 8 -6.51 -15.37 7.33
C SER A 8 -7.54 -14.32 7.73
N SER A 9 -7.12 -13.19 8.29
CA SER A 9 -8.00 -12.12 8.77
C SER A 9 -8.21 -10.99 7.77
N VAL A 10 -7.53 -11.01 6.61
CA VAL A 10 -7.68 -9.96 5.59
C VAL A 10 -9.14 -9.76 5.12
N PRO A 11 -9.96 -10.82 4.95
CA PRO A 11 -11.39 -10.63 4.67
C PRO A 11 -12.15 -9.92 5.78
N ASP A 12 -11.76 -10.12 7.04
CA ASP A 12 -12.36 -9.46 8.20
C ASP A 12 -11.94 -7.99 8.27
N VAL A 13 -10.67 -7.67 7.95
CA VAL A 13 -10.18 -6.28 7.76
C VAL A 13 -11.01 -5.55 6.71
N ARG A 14 -11.18 -6.14 5.52
CA ARG A 14 -12.01 -5.55 4.45
C ARG A 14 -13.46 -5.36 4.91
N ALA A 15 -14.02 -6.32 5.64
CA ALA A 15 -15.39 -6.21 6.17
C ALA A 15 -15.53 -5.05 7.16
N VAL A 16 -14.53 -4.82 8.01
CA VAL A 16 -14.46 -3.67 8.91
C VAL A 16 -14.40 -2.38 8.10
N LEU A 17 -13.51 -2.25 7.11
CA LEU A 17 -13.44 -1.03 6.27
C LEU A 17 -14.79 -0.70 5.60
N ILE A 18 -15.51 -1.71 5.12
CA ILE A 18 -16.84 -1.54 4.54
C ILE A 18 -17.86 -1.07 5.58
N HIS A 19 -17.84 -1.65 6.79
CA HIS A 19 -18.71 -1.25 7.89
C HIS A 19 -18.44 0.20 8.31
N GLU A 20 -17.17 0.55 8.55
CA GLU A 20 -16.77 1.92 8.95
C GLU A 20 -17.25 2.96 7.91
N LYS A 21 -17.24 2.63 6.63
CA LYS A 21 -17.72 3.53 5.55
C LYS A 21 -19.23 3.69 5.45
N VAL A 22 -19.98 2.67 5.82
CA VAL A 22 -21.43 2.65 5.62
C VAL A 22 -22.18 3.07 6.88
N ASP A 23 -21.71 2.57 8.02
CA ASP A 23 -22.46 2.57 9.28
C ASP A 23 -22.03 3.72 10.20
N VAL A 24 -20.76 4.16 10.18
CA VAL A 24 -20.30 5.28 11.03
C VAL A 24 -20.88 6.62 10.61
N PRO A 25 -20.86 7.04 9.33
CA PRO A 25 -21.45 8.32 8.95
C PRO A 25 -22.95 8.38 9.23
N ALA A 26 -23.65 7.25 9.07
CA ALA A 26 -25.07 7.13 9.39
C ALA A 26 -25.33 7.20 10.90
N SER A 27 -24.51 6.53 11.71
CA SER A 27 -24.60 6.56 13.17
C SER A 27 -24.29 7.95 13.72
N PHE A 28 -23.30 8.64 13.17
CA PHE A 28 -22.96 10.01 13.53
C PHE A 28 -24.10 10.98 13.20
N ALA A 29 -24.68 10.89 12.00
CA ALA A 29 -25.83 11.70 11.59
C ALA A 29 -27.04 11.51 12.52
N LEU A 30 -27.32 10.27 12.92
CA LEU A 30 -28.38 9.94 13.88
C LEU A 30 -28.06 10.46 15.29
N SER A 31 -26.81 10.39 15.72
CA SER A 31 -26.38 10.86 17.05
C SER A 31 -26.52 12.37 17.23
N LEU A 32 -26.43 13.13 16.13
CA LEU A 32 -26.71 14.58 16.10
C LEU A 32 -28.21 14.91 16.03
N GLY A 33 -29.10 13.92 16.22
CA GLY A 33 -30.56 14.12 16.22
C GLY A 33 -31.16 14.42 14.84
N GLY A 34 -30.36 14.30 13.77
CA GLY A 34 -30.76 14.59 12.40
C GLY A 34 -31.21 13.35 11.63
N LYS A 35 -32.14 13.54 10.70
CA LYS A 35 -32.34 12.58 9.60
C LYS A 35 -31.25 12.81 8.55
N LEU A 36 -30.85 11.76 7.83
CA LEU A 36 -29.85 11.86 6.75
C LEU A 36 -30.23 12.93 5.69
N GLU A 37 -31.53 13.08 5.43
CA GLU A 37 -32.12 14.07 4.52
C GLU A 37 -32.01 15.54 4.99
N ASN A 38 -31.61 15.76 6.24
CA ASN A 38 -31.43 17.10 6.82
C ASN A 38 -29.95 17.52 6.91
N LEU A 39 -29.01 16.64 6.53
CA LEU A 39 -27.59 16.98 6.51
C LEU A 39 -27.28 17.94 5.34
N PRO A 40 -26.26 18.80 5.46
CA PRO A 40 -25.69 19.57 4.36
C PRO A 40 -25.42 18.73 3.10
N ASP A 41 -25.61 19.33 1.91
CA ASP A 41 -25.51 18.64 0.61
C ASP A 41 -24.14 18.00 0.34
N ASP A 42 -23.08 18.68 0.76
CA ASP A 42 -21.69 18.20 0.68
C ASP A 42 -21.49 16.95 1.55
N ILE A 43 -22.01 16.94 2.77
CA ILE A 43 -21.97 15.78 3.68
C ILE A 43 -22.78 14.62 3.09
N ARG A 44 -23.99 14.87 2.58
CA ARG A 44 -24.81 13.84 1.91
C ARG A 44 -24.09 13.25 0.70
N THR A 45 -23.44 14.10 -0.09
CA THR A 45 -22.67 13.71 -1.27
C THR A 45 -21.49 12.83 -0.87
N GLN A 46 -20.74 13.21 0.17
CA GLN A 46 -19.65 12.40 0.70
C GLN A 46 -20.13 11.03 1.18
N ILE A 47 -21.22 10.97 1.96
CA ILE A 47 -21.83 9.70 2.42
C ILE A 47 -22.24 8.82 1.22
N ALA A 48 -22.78 9.43 0.16
CA ALA A 48 -23.14 8.69 -1.06
C ALA A 48 -21.90 8.13 -1.76
N TYR A 49 -20.80 8.89 -1.81
CA TYR A 49 -19.50 8.40 -2.31
C TYR A 49 -18.94 7.28 -1.44
N ASP A 50 -18.94 7.42 -0.11
CA ASP A 50 -18.44 6.38 0.80
C ASP A 50 -19.19 5.07 0.64
N ARG A 51 -20.51 5.12 0.41
CA ARG A 51 -21.32 3.95 0.08
C ARG A 51 -20.99 3.36 -1.30
N LYS A 52 -20.67 4.18 -2.31
CA LYS A 52 -20.19 3.68 -3.61
C LYS A 52 -18.82 3.01 -3.46
N VAL A 53 -17.89 3.63 -2.74
CA VAL A 53 -16.56 3.09 -2.44
C VAL A 53 -16.68 1.77 -1.69
N ALA A 54 -17.49 1.70 -0.63
CA ALA A 54 -17.70 0.48 0.15
C ALA A 54 -18.28 -0.67 -0.69
N ARG A 55 -19.20 -0.38 -1.62
CA ARG A 55 -19.73 -1.39 -2.55
C ARG A 55 -18.65 -1.96 -3.46
N ASN A 56 -17.83 -1.10 -4.05
CA ASN A 56 -16.74 -1.53 -4.93
C ASN A 56 -15.63 -2.28 -4.16
N LEU A 57 -15.35 -1.83 -2.93
CA LEU A 57 -14.41 -2.47 -2.04
C LEU A 57 -14.88 -3.88 -1.63
N ALA A 58 -16.19 -4.13 -1.55
CA ALA A 58 -16.73 -5.46 -1.26
C ALA A 58 -16.30 -6.54 -2.26
N SER A 59 -16.11 -6.15 -3.52
CA SER A 59 -15.55 -6.98 -4.59
C SER A 59 -14.04 -6.79 -4.80
N GLY A 60 -13.40 -5.89 -4.05
CA GLY A 60 -12.00 -5.52 -4.23
C GLY A 60 -11.05 -6.67 -3.92
N GLU A 61 -9.93 -6.70 -4.64
CA GLU A 61 -8.86 -7.68 -4.43
C GLU A 61 -8.18 -7.47 -3.08
N MET A 62 -7.73 -8.57 -2.48
CA MET A 62 -7.15 -8.56 -1.13
C MET A 62 -5.72 -9.03 -1.18
N PHE A 63 -4.82 -8.25 -0.59
CA PHE A 63 -3.39 -8.52 -0.55
C PHE A 63 -2.90 -8.57 0.89
N TRP A 64 -2.10 -9.57 1.22
CA TRP A 64 -1.25 -9.59 2.41
C TRP A 64 0.20 -9.41 1.96
N VAL A 65 0.89 -8.40 2.47
CA VAL A 65 2.27 -8.09 2.06
C VAL A 65 3.19 -8.40 3.23
N SER A 66 4.17 -9.29 2.99
CA SER A 66 5.11 -9.72 4.02
C SER A 66 6.04 -8.60 4.47
N SER A 67 6.59 -8.73 5.68
CA SER A 67 7.46 -7.75 6.33
C SER A 67 8.64 -7.34 5.44
N ASP A 68 9.28 -8.31 4.78
CA ASP A 68 10.42 -8.07 3.92
C ASP A 68 10.03 -7.34 2.63
N MET A 69 8.85 -7.64 2.09
CA MET A 69 8.32 -6.92 0.92
C MET A 69 7.95 -5.47 1.29
N VAL A 70 7.36 -5.25 2.47
CA VAL A 70 7.08 -3.89 2.98
C VAL A 70 8.38 -3.10 3.11
N ALA A 71 9.43 -3.70 3.69
CA ALA A 71 10.72 -3.05 3.85
C ALA A 71 11.36 -2.69 2.50
N LEU A 72 11.31 -3.60 1.51
CA LEU A 72 11.80 -3.32 0.16
C LEU A 72 11.00 -2.20 -0.52
N ALA A 73 9.67 -2.22 -0.40
CA ALA A 73 8.81 -1.19 -0.97
C ALA A 73 9.06 0.19 -0.35
N LEU A 74 9.31 0.27 0.96
CA LEU A 74 9.72 1.51 1.63
C LEU A 74 11.07 2.02 1.12
N ASP A 75 12.04 1.12 0.94
CA ASP A 75 13.37 1.47 0.42
C ASP A 75 13.29 2.03 -1.01
N ALA A 76 12.50 1.36 -1.86
CA ALA A 76 12.27 1.71 -3.26
C ALA A 76 11.32 2.90 -3.47
N ALA A 77 10.54 3.29 -2.46
CA ALA A 77 9.61 4.42 -2.56
C ALA A 77 10.36 5.75 -2.74
N SER A 78 11.56 5.87 -2.17
CA SER A 78 12.32 7.13 -2.14
C SER A 78 12.73 7.67 -3.51
N ASP A 79 12.83 6.81 -4.52
CA ASP A 79 13.31 7.12 -5.86
C ASP A 79 12.35 6.62 -6.96
N VAL A 80 11.09 6.33 -6.62
CA VAL A 80 10.10 5.90 -7.60
C VAL A 80 9.84 7.01 -8.64
N PRO A 81 9.91 6.74 -9.96
CA PRO A 81 9.88 7.81 -10.98
C PRO A 81 8.54 8.53 -11.10
N GLY A 82 7.46 7.93 -10.61
CA GLY A 82 6.10 8.49 -10.60
C GLY A 82 5.04 7.39 -10.65
N PHE A 83 3.78 7.80 -10.56
CA PHE A 83 2.65 6.89 -10.32
C PHE A 83 1.39 7.36 -11.05
N THR A 84 0.81 6.50 -11.88
CA THR A 84 -0.51 6.68 -12.49
C THR A 84 -1.46 5.60 -11.93
N PRO A 85 -2.34 5.94 -10.99
CA PRO A 85 -3.15 4.96 -10.26
C PRO A 85 -3.92 3.99 -11.15
N GLY A 86 -4.52 4.48 -12.24
CA GLY A 86 -5.29 3.66 -13.18
C GLY A 86 -4.47 2.61 -13.94
N ALA A 87 -3.17 2.80 -14.07
CA ALA A 87 -2.27 1.88 -14.77
C ALA A 87 -1.43 1.03 -13.81
N ASP A 88 -1.04 1.60 -12.67
CA ASP A 88 0.01 1.03 -11.82
C ASP A 88 -0.54 0.24 -10.63
N LEU A 89 -1.76 0.54 -10.15
CA LEU A 89 -2.37 -0.21 -9.04
C LEU A 89 -2.59 -1.69 -9.41
N PRO A 90 -2.41 -2.64 -8.47
CA PRO A 90 -2.47 -4.06 -8.79
C PRO A 90 -3.89 -4.56 -9.10
N ALA A 91 -4.91 -3.76 -8.82
CA ALA A 91 -6.32 -4.00 -9.11
C ALA A 91 -7.09 -2.67 -9.16
N THR A 92 -8.27 -2.64 -9.79
CA THR A 92 -9.15 -1.44 -9.81
C THR A 92 -9.63 -1.03 -8.43
N HIS A 93 -9.91 -2.01 -7.57
CA HIS A 93 -10.27 -1.84 -6.17
C HIS A 93 -9.49 -2.85 -5.36
N GLY A 94 -8.95 -2.43 -4.22
CA GLY A 94 -8.24 -3.38 -3.38
C GLY A 94 -7.97 -2.92 -1.97
N VAL A 95 -7.59 -3.91 -1.16
CA VAL A 95 -7.12 -3.75 0.21
C VAL A 95 -5.77 -4.44 0.31
N MET A 96 -4.76 -3.69 0.75
CA MET A 96 -3.42 -4.16 1.07
C MET A 96 -3.23 -4.10 2.58
N VAL A 97 -3.06 -5.28 3.19
CA VAL A 97 -2.75 -5.44 4.61
C VAL A 97 -1.27 -5.71 4.75
N LEU A 98 -0.61 -4.94 5.60
CA LEU A 98 0.83 -4.97 5.79
C LEU A 98 1.16 -5.82 7.03
N GLU A 99 2.02 -6.82 6.89
CA GLU A 99 2.44 -7.64 8.03
C GLU A 99 3.13 -6.79 9.12
N LYS A 100 3.98 -5.85 8.69
CA LYS A 100 4.55 -4.80 9.52
C LYS A 100 4.02 -3.44 9.06
N PRO A 101 3.69 -2.54 10.00
CA PRO A 101 3.18 -1.23 9.63
C PRO A 101 4.28 -0.35 9.01
N LEU A 102 3.86 0.63 8.20
CA LEU A 102 4.73 1.70 7.73
C LEU A 102 5.14 2.62 8.90
N PRO A 103 6.21 3.42 8.72
CA PRO A 103 6.56 4.48 9.65
C PRO A 103 5.37 5.41 9.97
N THR A 104 5.40 5.99 11.17
CA THR A 104 4.35 6.89 11.62
C THR A 104 4.24 8.10 10.71
N LEU A 105 3.02 8.41 10.30
CA LEU A 105 2.65 9.63 9.62
C LEU A 105 1.99 10.56 10.64
N LYS A 106 2.37 11.85 10.59
CA LYS A 106 1.63 12.88 11.31
C LYS A 106 0.25 13.01 10.68
N THR A 107 -0.78 13.01 11.49
CA THR A 107 -2.17 13.22 11.04
C THR A 107 -2.96 13.96 12.11
N TRP A 108 -4.16 14.40 11.77
CA TRP A 108 -5.03 15.16 12.64
C TRP A 108 -6.26 14.31 12.98
N ILE A 109 -6.60 14.26 14.26
CA ILE A 109 -7.85 13.67 14.76
C ILE A 109 -8.67 14.73 15.46
N VAL A 110 -9.98 14.51 15.57
CA VAL A 110 -10.86 15.29 16.44
C VAL A 110 -11.05 14.51 17.74
N ASN A 111 -10.64 15.09 18.86
CA ASN A 111 -10.82 14.48 20.18
C ASN A 111 -12.25 14.68 20.72
N ALA A 112 -12.54 14.14 21.90
CA ALA A 112 -13.86 14.20 22.53
C ALA A 112 -14.30 15.64 22.85
N ASP A 113 -13.35 16.56 23.02
CA ASP A 113 -13.58 17.98 23.24
C ASP A 113 -13.77 18.77 21.93
N ALA A 114 -13.93 18.08 20.80
CA ALA A 114 -14.09 18.65 19.47
C ALA A 114 -12.89 19.51 19.00
N GLN A 115 -11.70 19.25 19.52
CA GLN A 115 -10.46 19.92 19.14
C GLN A 115 -9.66 19.08 18.13
N GLN A 116 -9.04 19.75 17.15
CA GLN A 116 -8.08 19.11 16.25
C GLN A 116 -6.74 18.94 16.95
N VAL A 117 -6.25 17.71 17.03
CA VAL A 117 -4.98 17.36 17.67
C VAL A 117 -4.10 16.60 16.68
N GLU A 118 -2.84 17.00 16.56
CA GLU A 118 -1.85 16.28 15.75
C GLU A 118 -1.39 15.03 16.50
N VAL A 119 -1.47 13.88 15.85
CA VAL A 119 -1.03 12.59 16.37
C VAL A 119 -0.16 11.87 15.35
N GLY A 120 0.77 11.04 15.83
CA GLY A 120 1.55 10.14 14.97
C GLY A 120 0.90 8.78 14.91
N LEU A 121 0.41 8.38 13.73
CA LEU A 121 -0.19 7.06 13.52
C LEU A 121 0.61 6.26 12.49
N SER A 122 0.89 4.99 12.79
CA SER A 122 1.45 4.05 11.82
C SER A 122 0.40 3.67 10.77
N VAL A 123 0.81 3.10 9.63
CA VAL A 123 -0.14 2.60 8.62
C VAL A 123 -0.03 1.08 8.55
N ASP A 124 -1.13 0.39 8.83
CA ASP A 124 -1.23 -1.08 8.81
C ASP A 124 -2.00 -1.57 7.57
N VAL A 125 -2.92 -0.76 7.04
CA VAL A 125 -3.76 -1.08 5.88
C VAL A 125 -3.77 0.08 4.91
N ILE A 126 -3.76 -0.22 3.61
CA ILE A 126 -4.07 0.73 2.56
C ILE A 126 -5.20 0.15 1.72
N SER A 127 -6.24 0.92 1.46
CA SER A 127 -7.26 0.57 0.48
C SER A 127 -7.33 1.60 -0.63
N TRP A 128 -7.72 1.15 -1.80
CA TRP A 128 -7.99 2.04 -2.92
C TRP A 128 -9.23 1.64 -3.69
N THR A 129 -9.82 2.61 -4.37
CA THR A 129 -10.96 2.41 -5.26
C THR A 129 -10.92 3.41 -6.40
N ILE A 130 -11.05 2.91 -7.63
CA ILE A 130 -11.23 3.76 -8.82
C ILE A 130 -12.72 3.82 -9.17
N LEU A 131 -13.33 5.00 -9.06
CA LEU A 131 -14.75 5.21 -9.30
C LEU A 131 -14.94 6.49 -10.11
N GLU A 132 -15.66 6.39 -11.22
CA GLU A 132 -16.03 7.56 -12.05
C GLU A 132 -14.80 8.39 -12.48
N GLY A 133 -13.69 7.73 -12.83
CA GLY A 133 -12.44 8.39 -13.23
C GLY A 133 -11.61 8.96 -12.07
N MET A 134 -12.09 8.86 -10.83
CA MET A 134 -11.37 9.27 -9.63
C MET A 134 -10.76 8.07 -8.91
N VAL A 135 -9.58 8.26 -8.32
CA VAL A 135 -9.00 7.35 -7.35
C VAL A 135 -9.25 7.88 -5.93
N PHE A 136 -9.63 6.97 -5.04
CA PHE A 136 -9.73 7.18 -3.61
C PHE A 136 -8.70 6.27 -2.96
N ILE A 137 -7.75 6.83 -2.22
CA ILE A 137 -6.71 6.09 -1.49
C ILE A 137 -6.86 6.42 -0.01
N GLU A 138 -6.93 5.38 0.80
CA GLU A 138 -7.16 5.49 2.23
C GLU A 138 -6.21 4.59 2.97
N SER A 139 -5.67 5.09 4.08
CA SER A 139 -4.81 4.31 4.96
C SER A 139 -5.41 4.24 6.35
N TYR A 140 -5.14 3.12 7.02
CA TYR A 140 -5.67 2.84 8.34
C TYR A 140 -4.60 2.25 9.25
N CYS A 141 -4.73 2.51 10.54
CA CYS A 141 -3.97 1.84 11.58
C CYS A 141 -4.87 0.89 12.36
N ARG A 142 -4.27 -0.13 12.96
CA ARG A 142 -5.00 -0.96 13.92
C ARG A 142 -5.47 -0.11 15.09
N GLY A 143 -6.67 -0.38 15.61
CA GLY A 143 -7.25 0.34 16.74
C GLY A 143 -6.34 0.39 17.97
N ILE A 144 -5.49 1.41 18.05
CA ILE A 144 -4.78 1.82 19.26
C ILE A 144 -5.78 2.60 20.10
N ALA A 145 -5.72 2.53 21.43
CA ALA A 145 -6.49 3.43 22.29
C ALA A 145 -5.98 4.87 22.10
N LEU A 146 -6.58 5.62 21.18
CA LEU A 146 -6.39 7.06 21.12
C LEU A 146 -7.14 7.67 22.31
N PRO A 147 -6.50 8.52 23.13
CA PRO A 147 -7.19 9.22 24.20
C PRO A 147 -8.35 10.04 23.61
N ASP A 148 -9.49 10.02 24.30
CA ASP A 148 -10.63 10.91 24.04
C ASP A 148 -11.22 10.78 22.63
N ARG A 149 -11.66 9.57 22.26
CA ARG A 149 -12.34 9.35 20.98
C ARG A 149 -13.80 9.78 20.98
N LEU A 150 -14.22 10.33 19.84
CA LEU A 150 -15.63 10.55 19.54
C LEU A 150 -16.41 9.23 19.34
N HIS A 151 -15.79 8.19 18.77
CA HIS A 151 -16.37 6.84 18.64
C HIS A 151 -15.27 5.77 18.55
N ALA A 152 -15.60 4.51 18.88
CA ALA A 152 -14.67 3.39 18.77
C ALA A 152 -14.71 2.78 17.36
N ALA A 153 -13.60 2.82 16.63
CA ALA A 153 -13.40 2.08 15.39
C ALA A 153 -12.39 0.94 15.57
N ALA A 154 -12.55 -0.14 14.80
CA ALA A 154 -11.59 -1.25 14.83
C ALA A 154 -10.32 -0.95 14.02
N LEU A 155 -10.44 -0.06 13.04
CA LEU A 155 -9.36 0.48 12.23
C LEU A 155 -9.51 2.00 12.16
N GLU A 156 -8.47 2.73 12.53
CA GLU A 156 -8.52 4.20 12.49
C GLU A 156 -8.09 4.71 11.14
N PRO A 157 -8.85 5.62 10.51
CA PRO A 157 -8.37 6.36 9.36
C PRO A 157 -7.10 7.14 9.72
N VAL A 158 -6.05 6.96 8.93
CA VAL A 158 -4.79 7.70 9.07
C VAL A 158 -4.72 8.81 8.04
N ARG A 159 -4.99 8.49 6.77
CA ARG A 159 -5.04 9.47 5.67
C ARG A 159 -6.08 9.07 4.62
N TYR A 160 -6.59 10.10 3.96
CA TYR A 160 -7.50 10.01 2.82
C TYR A 160 -6.95 10.91 1.71
N PHE A 161 -6.87 10.37 0.51
CA PHE A 161 -6.50 11.08 -0.70
C PHE A 161 -7.54 10.81 -1.80
N ARG A 162 -7.86 11.85 -2.57
CA ARG A 162 -8.72 11.76 -3.74
C ARG A 162 -8.10 12.54 -4.90
N GLY A 163 -8.05 11.92 -6.06
CA GLY A 163 -7.53 12.54 -7.28
C GLY A 163 -8.05 11.87 -8.54
N HIS A 164 -7.65 12.37 -9.71
CA HIS A 164 -7.95 11.71 -10.98
C HIS A 164 -7.10 10.44 -11.14
N ALA A 165 -7.71 9.35 -11.61
CA ALA A 165 -7.03 8.05 -11.72
C ALA A 165 -6.04 7.97 -12.89
N ASP A 166 -6.22 8.80 -13.91
CA ASP A 166 -5.34 8.95 -15.07
C ASP A 166 -4.27 10.03 -14.88
N ARG A 167 -4.30 10.75 -13.75
CA ARG A 167 -3.27 11.75 -13.42
C ARG A 167 -1.98 11.05 -13.00
N PHE A 168 -0.88 11.53 -13.57
CA PHE A 168 0.47 11.17 -13.15
C PHE A 168 0.85 11.97 -11.91
N PHE A 169 1.23 11.29 -10.84
CA PHE A 169 1.75 11.89 -9.61
C PHE A 169 3.28 11.78 -9.61
N ALA A 170 3.94 12.94 -9.64
CA ALA A 170 5.39 13.06 -9.56
C ALA A 170 5.83 13.25 -8.10
N ALA A 171 7.11 12.94 -7.82
CA ALA A 171 7.70 13.01 -6.49
C ALA A 171 7.61 14.39 -5.80
N GLU A 172 7.37 15.44 -6.58
CA GLU A 172 7.48 16.84 -6.19
C GLU A 172 6.18 17.63 -6.49
N ASP A 173 5.03 16.95 -6.61
CA ASP A 173 3.74 17.61 -6.85
C ASP A 173 3.39 18.55 -5.67
N GLU A 174 3.54 19.87 -5.86
CA GLU A 174 3.39 20.91 -4.84
C GLU A 174 1.97 20.96 -4.22
N ASP A 175 0.96 20.49 -4.96
CA ASP A 175 -0.43 20.45 -4.51
C ASP A 175 -0.72 19.32 -3.51
N VAL A 176 0.28 18.47 -3.21
CA VAL A 176 0.13 17.28 -2.36
C VAL A 176 1.00 17.41 -1.11
N ASP A 177 0.39 17.27 0.07
CA ASP A 177 1.14 17.29 1.32
C ASP A 177 2.15 16.14 1.41
N ALA A 178 3.28 16.37 2.09
CA ALA A 178 4.39 15.43 2.15
C ALA A 178 4.02 14.03 2.66
N ASN A 179 3.01 13.88 3.51
CA ASN A 179 2.59 12.55 4.01
C ASN A 179 1.76 11.81 2.96
N SER A 180 0.84 12.50 2.29
CA SER A 180 0.11 11.95 1.14
C SER A 180 1.08 11.55 0.03
N HIS A 181 2.11 12.36 -0.18
CA HIS A 181 3.17 12.08 -1.13
C HIS A 181 3.93 10.78 -0.81
N ARG A 182 4.40 10.62 0.44
CA ARG A 182 5.08 9.38 0.89
C ARG A 182 4.20 8.14 0.76
N LEU A 183 2.90 8.26 1.07
CA LEU A 183 1.96 7.15 0.96
C LEU A 183 1.78 6.72 -0.51
N MET A 184 1.67 7.69 -1.42
CA MET A 184 1.59 7.41 -2.87
C MET A 184 2.89 6.80 -3.40
N GLN A 185 4.05 7.30 -3.00
CA GLN A 185 5.34 6.73 -3.38
C GLN A 185 5.47 5.27 -2.91
N PHE A 186 5.08 4.99 -1.67
CA PHE A 186 5.03 3.63 -1.15
C PHE A 186 4.08 2.75 -1.97
N LEU A 187 2.85 3.22 -2.20
CA LEU A 187 1.86 2.44 -2.94
C LEU A 187 2.30 2.18 -4.38
N ALA A 188 2.94 3.14 -5.05
CA ALA A 188 3.51 3.00 -6.37
C ALA A 188 4.62 1.95 -6.40
N ALA A 189 5.60 2.07 -5.49
CA ALA A 189 6.69 1.12 -5.35
C ALA A 189 6.17 -0.29 -5.06
N ALA A 190 5.30 -0.44 -4.07
CA ALA A 190 4.68 -1.72 -3.70
C ALA A 190 3.96 -2.34 -4.90
N SER A 191 3.15 -1.56 -5.63
CA SER A 191 2.38 -2.07 -6.79
C SER A 191 3.29 -2.60 -7.90
N HIS A 192 4.36 -1.88 -8.25
CA HIS A 192 5.32 -2.33 -9.24
C HIS A 192 6.12 -3.55 -8.78
N LEU A 193 6.54 -3.60 -7.51
CA LEU A 193 7.28 -4.74 -6.95
C LEU A 193 6.42 -5.99 -6.89
N MET A 194 5.16 -5.86 -6.46
CA MET A 194 4.16 -6.94 -6.41
C MET A 194 3.86 -7.51 -7.80
N ALA A 195 3.84 -6.67 -8.83
CA ALA A 195 3.64 -7.08 -10.22
C ALA A 195 4.87 -7.77 -10.82
N ASN A 196 6.07 -7.51 -10.30
CA ASN A 196 7.30 -8.09 -10.81
C ASN A 196 7.54 -9.50 -10.26
N SER A 197 7.31 -10.52 -11.08
CA SER A 197 7.48 -11.93 -10.70
C SER A 197 8.93 -12.34 -10.39
N SER A 198 9.95 -11.54 -10.73
CA SER A 198 11.33 -11.80 -10.29
C SER A 198 11.59 -11.31 -8.87
N VAL A 199 10.74 -10.40 -8.35
CA VAL A 199 10.85 -9.82 -7.01
C VAL A 199 9.82 -10.44 -6.07
N ALA A 200 8.58 -10.57 -6.50
CA ALA A 200 7.48 -11.07 -5.68
C ALA A 200 7.20 -12.56 -5.92
N ALA A 201 7.05 -13.31 -4.84
CA ALA A 201 6.40 -14.61 -4.84
C ALA A 201 4.94 -14.38 -4.44
N ARG A 202 4.01 -14.83 -5.29
CA ARG A 202 2.57 -14.67 -5.07
C ARG A 202 1.94 -16.03 -4.84
N THR A 203 1.27 -16.19 -3.71
CA THR A 203 0.45 -17.38 -3.41
C THR A 203 -0.98 -16.97 -3.11
N ILE A 204 -1.93 -17.84 -3.40
CA ILE A 204 -3.35 -17.61 -3.11
C ILE A 204 -3.70 -18.34 -1.83
N SER A 205 -4.22 -17.61 -0.85
CA SER A 205 -4.83 -18.16 0.35
C SER A 205 -6.35 -18.05 0.26
N THR A 206 -7.06 -19.05 0.77
CA THR A 206 -8.52 -19.08 0.86
C THR A 206 -8.96 -19.13 2.32
N PRO A 207 -8.98 -18.00 3.05
CA PRO A 207 -9.41 -17.98 4.43
C PRO A 207 -10.85 -18.45 4.60
N LYS A 208 -11.13 -19.10 5.73
CA LYS A 208 -12.46 -19.67 6.05
C LYS A 208 -13.19 -18.91 7.16
N THR A 209 -12.86 -17.63 7.37
CA THR A 209 -13.47 -16.79 8.41
C THR A 209 -14.94 -16.49 8.10
N PRO A 210 -15.75 -16.08 9.10
CA PRO A 210 -17.15 -15.70 8.86
C PRO A 210 -17.28 -14.60 7.79
N ALA A 211 -16.39 -13.59 7.79
CA ALA A 211 -16.37 -12.54 6.79
C ALA A 211 -16.09 -13.10 5.38
N ALA A 212 -15.13 -14.01 5.25
CA ALA A 212 -14.81 -14.68 3.98
C ALA A 212 -16.02 -15.48 3.44
N ARG A 213 -16.69 -16.26 4.29
CA ARG A 213 -17.88 -17.03 3.92
C ARG A 213 -19.05 -16.12 3.51
N LYS A 214 -19.25 -15.01 4.23
CA LYS A 214 -20.28 -14.01 3.92
C LYS A 214 -20.01 -13.33 2.57
N ALA A 215 -18.76 -13.01 2.26
CA ALA A 215 -18.36 -12.46 0.97
C ALA A 215 -18.62 -13.46 -0.17
N ALA A 216 -18.19 -14.71 0.00
CA ALA A 216 -18.40 -15.78 -0.98
C ALA A 216 -19.89 -16.04 -1.26
N LYS A 217 -20.75 -16.05 -0.22
CA LYS A 217 -22.21 -16.19 -0.38
C LYS A 217 -22.83 -15.07 -1.22
N LYS A 218 -22.22 -13.88 -1.23
CA LYS A 218 -22.64 -12.74 -2.05
C LYS A 218 -21.97 -12.72 -3.44
N GLY A 219 -21.22 -13.76 -3.80
CA GLY A 219 -20.50 -13.83 -5.08
C GLY A 219 -19.22 -12.98 -5.13
N HIS A 220 -18.77 -12.43 -4.00
CA HIS A 220 -17.52 -11.67 -3.96
C HIS A 220 -16.32 -12.58 -3.70
N SER A 221 -15.15 -12.19 -4.21
CA SER A 221 -13.90 -12.91 -3.92
C SER A 221 -13.63 -12.92 -2.42
N SER A 222 -13.29 -14.10 -1.91
CA SER A 222 -12.81 -14.34 -0.55
C SER A 222 -11.35 -14.79 -0.51
N THR A 223 -10.66 -14.75 -1.65
CA THR A 223 -9.25 -15.14 -1.76
C THR A 223 -8.34 -13.98 -1.38
N VAL A 224 -7.20 -14.29 -0.77
CA VAL A 224 -6.16 -13.34 -0.42
C VAL A 224 -4.92 -13.68 -1.22
N THR A 225 -4.38 -12.72 -1.97
CA THR A 225 -3.06 -12.84 -2.56
C THR A 225 -2.01 -12.53 -1.49
N VAL A 226 -1.24 -13.53 -1.10
CA VAL A 226 -0.08 -13.35 -0.23
C VAL A 226 1.11 -12.98 -1.11
N VAL A 227 1.77 -11.87 -0.80
CA VAL A 227 2.92 -11.34 -1.51
C VAL A 227 4.13 -11.41 -0.60
N ASP A 228 5.03 -12.34 -0.92
CA ASP A 228 6.31 -12.52 -0.26
C ASP A 228 7.44 -11.96 -1.13
N LEU A 229 8.50 -11.47 -0.48
CA LEU A 229 9.74 -11.15 -1.18
C LEU A 229 10.45 -12.45 -1.58
N ARG A 230 10.78 -12.60 -2.86
CA ARG A 230 11.63 -13.70 -3.32
C ARG A 230 13.01 -13.55 -2.74
N ALA A 231 13.60 -14.69 -2.38
CA ALA A 231 15.02 -14.74 -2.06
C ALA A 231 15.81 -14.12 -3.23
N PRO A 232 16.74 -13.20 -2.96
CA PRO A 232 17.53 -12.56 -4.00
C PRO A 232 18.30 -13.64 -4.76
N GLU A 233 18.03 -13.76 -6.05
CA GLU A 233 18.79 -14.66 -6.91
C GLU A 233 20.20 -14.09 -7.04
N HIS A 234 21.19 -14.83 -6.53
CA HIS A 234 22.58 -14.40 -6.59
C HIS A 234 23.09 -14.55 -8.03
N VAL A 235 22.89 -13.51 -8.83
CA VAL A 235 23.43 -13.46 -10.18
C VAL A 235 24.86 -12.95 -10.11
N GLU A 236 25.83 -13.86 -10.14
CA GLU A 236 27.22 -13.50 -10.40
C GLU A 236 27.33 -12.99 -11.84
N THR A 237 27.50 -11.68 -12.00
CA THR A 237 27.78 -11.12 -13.31
C THR A 237 29.26 -11.29 -13.60
N GLY A 238 29.61 -12.37 -14.33
CA GLY A 238 30.97 -12.65 -14.77
C GLY A 238 31.60 -11.49 -15.56
N GLU A 239 32.88 -11.24 -15.31
CA GLU A 239 33.59 -10.07 -15.81
C GLU A 239 33.88 -10.12 -17.32
N LYS A 240 33.33 -9.15 -18.04
CA LYS A 240 34.17 -8.20 -18.80
C LYS A 240 33.60 -6.80 -18.62
N SER A 241 34.34 -5.91 -17.96
CA SER A 241 34.06 -4.49 -18.10
C SER A 241 34.31 -4.10 -19.55
N ALA A 242 33.49 -3.21 -20.12
CA ALA A 242 33.68 -2.73 -21.50
C ALA A 242 35.06 -2.08 -21.72
N SER A 243 35.79 -1.75 -20.65
CA SER A 243 37.12 -1.15 -20.67
C SER A 243 38.28 -2.14 -20.40
N GLY A 244 38.01 -3.44 -20.24
CA GLY A 244 39.04 -4.44 -19.92
C GLY A 244 39.63 -4.34 -18.51
N ARG A 245 39.07 -3.48 -17.65
CA ARG A 245 39.44 -3.36 -16.24
C ARG A 245 38.93 -4.58 -15.45
N VAL A 246 39.86 -5.33 -14.87
CA VAL A 246 39.61 -6.44 -13.94
C VAL A 246 39.55 -5.87 -12.53
N TYR A 247 38.48 -6.19 -11.78
CA TYR A 247 38.33 -5.75 -10.40
C TYR A 247 38.91 -6.80 -9.44
N THR A 248 39.51 -6.37 -8.33
CA THR A 248 40.08 -7.27 -7.33
C THR A 248 39.10 -7.65 -6.21
N HIS A 249 37.90 -7.09 -6.24
CA HIS A 249 36.88 -7.24 -5.20
C HIS A 249 35.50 -7.32 -5.85
N ARG A 250 34.55 -7.95 -5.16
CA ARG A 250 33.13 -7.90 -5.46
C ARG A 250 32.46 -6.76 -4.69
N TRP A 251 31.31 -6.25 -5.14
CA TRP A 251 30.50 -5.31 -4.36
C TRP A 251 29.01 -5.49 -4.65
N ILE A 252 28.17 -5.14 -3.69
CA ILE A 252 26.71 -5.18 -3.84
C ILE A 252 26.26 -3.88 -4.51
N VAL A 253 25.54 -4.00 -5.61
CA VAL A 253 24.77 -2.91 -6.22
C VAL A 253 23.38 -2.92 -5.58
N ARG A 254 22.97 -1.81 -4.96
CA ARG A 254 21.60 -1.65 -4.40
C ARG A 254 20.58 -1.74 -5.54
N GLY A 255 19.42 -2.31 -5.23
CA GLY A 255 18.28 -2.27 -6.13
C GLY A 255 17.92 -0.83 -6.51
N HIS A 256 17.42 -0.66 -7.72
CA HIS A 256 17.10 0.65 -8.27
C HIS A 256 16.04 0.54 -9.36
N TRP A 257 15.33 1.64 -9.60
CA TRP A 257 14.42 1.76 -10.73
C TRP A 257 15.17 1.90 -12.04
N ARG A 258 14.68 1.22 -13.07
CA ARG A 258 15.16 1.36 -14.44
C ARG A 258 14.00 1.56 -15.40
N ASN A 259 14.17 2.51 -16.31
CA ASN A 259 13.28 2.63 -17.46
C ASN A 259 13.67 1.58 -18.53
N GLN A 260 12.96 0.45 -18.52
CA GLN A 260 13.25 -0.71 -19.35
C GLN A 260 12.50 -0.62 -20.69
N ALA A 261 13.24 -0.72 -21.79
CA ALA A 261 12.67 -0.78 -23.13
C ALA A 261 11.99 -2.13 -23.38
N TYR A 262 10.78 -2.13 -23.93
CA TYR A 262 10.00 -3.34 -24.25
C TYR A 262 9.10 -3.16 -25.48
N GLY A 263 8.36 -4.21 -25.83
CA GLY A 263 7.45 -4.23 -26.98
C GLY A 263 8.15 -4.37 -28.33
N LYS A 264 7.38 -4.30 -29.42
CA LYS A 264 7.90 -4.39 -30.79
C LYS A 264 8.99 -3.33 -30.99
N ASN A 265 10.16 -3.76 -31.46
CA ASN A 265 11.33 -2.90 -31.69
C ASN A 265 11.82 -2.12 -30.46
N ARG A 266 11.47 -2.52 -29.23
CA ARG A 266 11.82 -1.79 -28.00
C ARG A 266 11.32 -0.33 -27.98
N ALA A 267 10.25 -0.04 -28.70
CA ALA A 267 9.69 1.31 -28.81
C ALA A 267 8.97 1.78 -27.53
N GLN A 268 8.56 0.84 -26.66
CA GLN A 268 7.81 1.15 -25.45
C GLN A 268 8.73 1.14 -24.22
N ARG A 269 8.29 1.82 -23.16
CA ARG A 269 9.05 2.06 -21.92
C ARG A 269 8.21 1.65 -20.72
N ARG A 270 8.80 0.88 -19.81
CA ARG A 270 8.17 0.52 -18.53
C ARG A 270 9.15 0.71 -17.39
N ILE A 271 8.66 1.21 -16.27
CA ILE A 271 9.42 1.24 -15.03
C ILE A 271 9.59 -0.21 -14.55
N THR A 272 10.80 -0.60 -14.15
CA THR A 272 11.09 -1.93 -13.65
C THR A 272 12.10 -1.81 -12.52
N TRP A 273 11.80 -2.45 -11.39
CA TRP A 273 12.76 -2.59 -10.30
C TRP A 273 13.83 -3.63 -10.68
N VAL A 274 15.09 -3.23 -10.62
CA VAL A 274 16.23 -4.13 -10.70
C VAL A 274 16.60 -4.51 -9.26
N PRO A 275 16.53 -5.80 -8.86
CA PRO A 275 16.93 -6.23 -7.52
C PRO A 275 18.39 -5.92 -7.23
N SER A 276 18.77 -5.91 -5.95
CA SER A 276 20.18 -5.84 -5.57
C SER A 276 20.95 -7.05 -6.10
N TYR A 277 22.17 -6.85 -6.60
CA TYR A 277 23.01 -7.92 -7.14
C TYR A 277 24.50 -7.67 -6.88
N THR A 278 25.30 -8.73 -6.96
CA THR A 278 26.75 -8.64 -6.76
C THR A 278 27.47 -8.45 -8.11
N LYS A 279 28.35 -7.45 -8.16
CA LYS A 279 29.21 -7.17 -9.31
C LYS A 279 30.68 -7.42 -8.96
N GLY A 280 31.47 -7.80 -9.95
CA GLY A 280 32.90 -8.12 -9.81
C GLY A 280 33.18 -9.58 -10.17
N PRO A 281 34.45 -9.99 -10.25
CA PRO A 281 34.79 -11.34 -10.67
C PRO A 281 34.38 -12.36 -9.62
N ALA A 282 33.92 -13.51 -10.10
CA ALA A 282 33.63 -14.67 -9.27
C ALA A 282 34.88 -15.05 -8.46
N GLY A 283 34.68 -15.40 -7.20
CA GLY A 283 35.77 -15.80 -6.29
C GLY A 283 36.56 -14.66 -5.63
N MET A 284 36.39 -13.39 -6.01
CA MET A 284 37.07 -12.29 -5.30
C MET A 284 36.39 -11.96 -3.96
N PRO A 285 37.12 -11.40 -2.97
CA PRO A 285 36.54 -10.96 -1.70
C PRO A 285 35.42 -9.93 -1.94
N LEU A 286 34.32 -10.04 -1.18
CA LEU A 286 33.30 -9.00 -1.18
C LEU A 286 33.86 -7.79 -0.43
N LYS A 287 33.87 -6.63 -1.09
CA LYS A 287 34.26 -5.37 -0.47
C LYS A 287 33.34 -5.14 0.72
N GLU A 288 33.92 -5.13 1.91
CA GLU A 288 33.22 -4.73 3.11
C GLU A 288 32.75 -3.28 2.93
N THR A 289 31.45 -3.08 3.00
CA THR A 289 30.86 -1.76 3.19
C THR A 289 30.49 -1.66 4.66
N ASP A 290 31.00 -0.65 5.36
CA ASP A 290 30.67 -0.33 6.78
C ASP A 290 29.17 -0.07 7.05
N ARG A 291 28.33 -0.13 6.01
CA ARG A 291 26.89 -0.06 6.13
C ARG A 291 26.32 -1.43 6.48
N VAL A 292 26.41 -1.74 7.78
CA VAL A 292 25.53 -2.72 8.42
C VAL A 292 24.12 -2.17 8.36
N TRP A 293 23.25 -2.77 7.54
CA TRP A 293 21.81 -2.67 7.75
C TRP A 293 21.54 -3.42 9.05
N ALA A 294 21.55 -2.70 10.18
CA ALA A 294 21.16 -3.27 11.44
C ALA A 294 19.70 -3.70 11.32
N TRP A 295 19.50 -4.99 11.02
CA TRP A 295 18.25 -5.71 11.21
C TRP A 295 17.94 -5.66 12.71
N ARG A 296 17.29 -4.58 13.16
CA ARG A 296 16.76 -4.51 14.51
C ARG A 296 15.48 -5.34 14.52
N ARG A 297 15.54 -6.44 15.27
CA ARG A 297 14.43 -7.35 15.55
C ARG A 297 13.26 -6.62 16.18
#